data_AF-A0A438GA51-F1
#
_entry.id   AF-A0A438GA51-F1
#
_cell.length_a   1.000
_cell.length_b   1.000
_cell.length_c   1.000
_cell.angle_alpha   90.00
_cell.angle_beta   90.00
_cell.angle_gamma   90.00
#
_symmetry.space_group_name_H-M   'P 1'
#
loop_
_entity.id
_entity.type
_entity.pdbx_description
1 polymer ?
#
loop_
_entity_poly.entity_id
_entity_poly.type
_entity_poly.pdbx_seq_one_letter_code
_entity_poly.pdbx_strand_id
1 'polypeptide(L)'
;MRQRGLILAAFISLVLFLLFIFISFNAHLLKSPLLLSIAPQEPSSALPQFSLLIGILTRADKYDRRHFLRLVYGIQSSPVAHIDVKFIFLQPHQARAKGAGGARNPKV
;
A
#
# COMPACT_ATOMS: atom_id res chain seq x y z
N MET A 1 -8.32 27.91 -36.35
CA MET A 1 -8.57 26.47 -36.63
C MET A 1 -7.41 25.53 -36.28
N ARG A 2 -6.14 25.99 -36.21
CA ARG A 2 -4.97 25.12 -35.95
C ARG A 2 -4.84 24.55 -34.53
N GLN A 3 -5.36 25.25 -33.50
CA GLN A 3 -5.20 24.82 -32.10
C GLN A 3 -6.05 23.60 -31.71
N ARG A 4 -7.21 23.39 -32.36
CA ARG A 4 -8.07 22.24 -32.08
C ARG A 4 -7.42 20.92 -32.49
N GLY A 5 -6.69 20.92 -33.61
CA GLY A 5 -5.93 19.75 -34.07
C GLY A 5 -4.77 19.39 -33.15
N LEU A 6 -4.10 20.38 -32.57
CA LEU A 6 -3.02 20.17 -31.60
C LEU A 6 -3.53 19.54 -30.30
N ILE A 7 -4.70 19.98 -29.81
CA ILE A 7 -5.32 19.41 -28.61
C ILE A 7 -5.69 17.94 -28.84
N LEU A 8 -6.33 17.61 -29.97
CA LEU A 8 -6.65 16.21 -30.28
C LEU A 8 -5.39 15.36 -30.39
N ALA A 9 -4.34 15.86 -31.06
CA ALA A 9 -3.06 15.14 -31.16
C ALA A 9 -2.41 14.89 -29.80
N ALA A 10 -2.47 15.87 -28.89
CA ALA A 10 -1.97 15.72 -27.52
C ALA A 10 -2.77 14.66 -26.72
N PHE A 11 -4.10 14.65 -26.85
CA PHE A 11 -4.94 13.63 -26.23
C PHE A 11 -4.66 12.23 -26.79
N ILE A 12 -4.53 12.09 -28.11
CA ILE A 12 -4.20 10.81 -28.75
C ILE A 12 -2.82 10.32 -28.27
N SER A 13 -1.84 11.22 -28.23
CA SER A 13 -0.50 10.91 -27.72
C SER A 13 -0.53 10.46 -26.25
N LEU A 14 -1.29 11.14 -25.40
CA LEU A 14 -1.46 10.78 -23.99
C LEU A 14 -2.09 9.38 -23.82
N VAL A 15 -3.12 9.06 -24.60
CA VAL A 15 -3.79 7.75 -24.55
C VAL A 15 -2.82 6.64 -24.98
N LEU A 16 -2.05 6.86 -26.05
CA LEU A 16 -1.03 5.89 -26.50
C LEU A 16 0.08 5.69 -25.47
N PHE A 17 0.52 6.77 -24.80
CA PHE A 17 1.53 6.69 -23.74
C PHE A 17 1.03 5.88 -22.53
N LEU A 18 -0.22 6.12 -22.09
CA LEU A 18 -0.83 5.34 -21.01
C LEU A 18 -1.00 3.87 -21.40
N LEU A 19 -1.41 3.60 -22.64
CA LEU A 19 -1.51 2.23 -23.17
C LEU A 19 -0.14 1.54 -23.19
N PHE A 20 0.91 2.25 -23.58
CA PHE A 20 2.27 1.72 -23.59
C PHE A 20 2.76 1.36 -22.17
N ILE A 21 2.51 2.22 -21.18
CA ILE A 21 2.81 1.92 -19.78
C ILE A 21 2.04 0.69 -19.31
N PHE A 22 0.74 0.62 -19.62
CA PHE A 22 -0.11 -0.50 -19.25
C PHE A 22 0.41 -1.81 -19.86
N ILE A 23 0.69 -1.84 -21.17
CA ILE A 23 1.24 -3.02 -21.85
C ILE A 23 2.60 -3.40 -21.26
N SER A 24 3.49 -2.43 -21.03
CA SER A 24 4.83 -2.69 -20.47
C SER A 24 4.75 -3.27 -19.05
N PHE A 25 3.85 -2.75 -18.22
CA PHE A 25 3.63 -3.24 -16.87
C PHE A 25 3.04 -4.67 -16.88
N ASN A 26 2.02 -4.91 -17.71
CA ASN A 26 1.45 -6.26 -17.88
C ASN A 26 2.48 -7.23 -18.47
N ALA A 27 3.32 -6.80 -19.42
CA ALA A 27 4.37 -7.62 -19.99
C ALA A 27 5.49 -7.92 -18.97
N HIS A 28 5.85 -6.97 -18.10
CA HIS A 28 6.77 -7.22 -17.00
C HIS A 28 6.19 -8.23 -16.01
N LEU A 29 4.91 -8.07 -15.63
CA LEU A 29 4.21 -9.02 -14.76
C LEU A 29 4.10 -10.43 -15.36
N LEU A 30 3.92 -10.56 -16.68
CA LEU A 30 3.84 -11.84 -17.38
C LEU A 30 5.21 -12.48 -17.67
N LYS A 31 6.29 -11.70 -17.75
CA LYS A 31 7.64 -12.20 -18.11
C LYS A 31 8.52 -12.57 -16.91
N SER A 32 8.13 -12.20 -15.69
CA SER A 32 8.78 -12.63 -14.45
C SER A 32 8.35 -14.03 -13.99
N PRO A 33 8.29 -15.06 -14.87
CA PRO A 33 9.12 -16.25 -14.65
C PRO A 33 9.45 -17.08 -15.91
N LEU A 34 9.20 -16.60 -17.13
CA LEU A 34 9.24 -17.46 -18.33
C LEU A 34 10.61 -17.53 -19.04
N LEU A 35 11.59 -16.67 -18.70
CA LEU A 35 12.89 -16.61 -19.39
C LEU A 35 14.13 -17.00 -18.54
N LEU A 36 13.97 -17.75 -17.45
CA LEU A 36 15.11 -18.33 -16.71
C LEU A 36 15.17 -19.87 -16.82
N SER A 37 14.80 -20.44 -17.97
CA SER A 37 14.78 -21.90 -18.16
C SER A 37 15.62 -22.37 -19.36
N ILE A 38 16.80 -21.80 -19.56
CA ILE A 38 17.86 -22.42 -20.39
C ILE A 38 19.17 -22.39 -19.60
N ALA A 39 19.17 -23.03 -18.43
CA ALA A 39 20.36 -23.52 -17.75
C ALA A 39 19.94 -24.76 -16.97
N PRO A 40 20.61 -25.92 -17.13
CA PRO A 40 20.27 -27.12 -16.38
C PRO A 40 20.72 -26.97 -14.93
N GLN A 41 19.90 -26.35 -14.08
CA GLN A 41 19.99 -26.45 -12.63
C GLN A 41 18.61 -26.74 -12.06
N GLU A 42 18.54 -27.86 -11.33
CA GLU A 42 17.52 -28.36 -10.42
C GLU A 42 16.29 -27.45 -10.14
N PRO A 43 15.06 -28.00 -10.22
CA PRO A 43 13.84 -27.28 -9.91
C PRO A 43 13.68 -27.14 -8.39
N SER A 44 14.48 -26.29 -7.75
CA SER A 44 14.04 -25.70 -6.48
C SER A 44 13.02 -24.64 -6.84
N SER A 45 11.78 -25.10 -6.98
CA SER A 45 10.54 -24.32 -7.02
C SER A 45 10.71 -22.91 -6.45
N ALA A 46 10.28 -21.92 -7.22
CA ALA A 46 10.13 -20.51 -6.85
C ALA A 46 9.12 -20.30 -5.69
N LEU A 47 9.33 -21.01 -4.58
CA LEU A 47 8.67 -20.81 -3.32
C LEU A 47 9.36 -19.65 -2.60
N PRO A 48 8.59 -18.81 -1.89
CA PRO A 48 9.18 -17.72 -1.11
C PRO A 48 10.23 -18.30 -0.15
N GLN A 49 11.42 -17.72 -0.17
CA GLN A 49 12.58 -18.20 0.57
C GLN A 49 12.35 -18.12 2.09
N PHE A 50 11.47 -17.20 2.53
CA PHE A 50 10.95 -17.13 3.89
C PHE A 50 9.63 -16.32 3.96
N SER A 51 8.95 -16.39 5.10
CA SER A 51 7.74 -15.61 5.40
C SER A 51 7.99 -14.64 6.56
N LEU A 52 7.53 -13.40 6.42
CA LEU A 52 7.71 -12.33 7.42
C LEU A 52 6.34 -11.77 7.83
N LEU A 53 6.01 -11.86 9.12
CA LEU A 53 4.83 -11.22 9.70
C LEU A 53 5.24 -9.93 10.41
N ILE A 54 4.65 -8.80 10.03
CA ILE A 54 4.88 -7.48 10.63
C ILE A 54 3.63 -7.06 11.42
N GLY A 55 3.77 -6.93 12.74
CA GLY A 55 2.74 -6.39 13.62
C GLY A 55 2.87 -4.87 13.78
N ILE A 56 1.92 -4.10 13.25
CA ILE A 56 1.91 -2.64 13.38
C ILE A 56 0.92 -2.23 14.47
N LEU A 57 1.44 -1.73 15.59
CA LEU A 57 0.62 -1.14 16.65
C LEU A 57 0.06 0.21 16.20
N THR A 58 -1.26 0.36 16.29
CA THR A 58 -1.96 1.54 15.78
C THR A 58 -3.21 1.81 16.61
N ARG A 59 -3.55 3.09 16.76
CA ARG A 59 -4.75 3.49 17.50
C ARG A 59 -5.97 3.35 16.59
N ALA A 60 -7.11 2.92 17.14
CA ALA A 60 -8.32 2.64 16.36
C ALA A 60 -8.80 3.84 15.50
N ASP A 61 -8.60 5.07 15.98
CA ASP A 61 -8.95 6.33 15.31
C ASP A 61 -8.20 6.60 13.99
N LYS A 62 -6.97 6.09 13.82
CA LYS A 62 -6.14 6.35 12.61
C LYS A 62 -6.44 5.40 11.45
N TYR A 63 -7.69 5.34 11.00
CA TYR A 63 -8.12 4.46 9.91
C TYR A 63 -7.41 4.77 8.59
N ASP A 64 -7.39 6.03 8.16
CA ASP A 64 -6.86 6.43 6.85
C ASP A 64 -5.40 6.03 6.67
N ARG A 65 -4.59 6.20 7.72
CA ARG A 65 -3.18 5.84 7.69
C ARG A 65 -2.97 4.33 7.56
N ARG A 66 -3.83 3.51 8.19
CA ARG A 66 -3.78 2.05 8.03
C ARG A 66 -4.24 1.63 6.63
N HIS A 67 -5.30 2.26 6.14
CA HIS A 67 -5.85 1.96 4.83
C HIS A 67 -4.84 2.26 3.72
N PHE A 68 -4.18 3.41 3.78
CA PHE A 68 -3.10 3.76 2.87
C PHE A 68 -1.94 2.76 2.94
N LEU A 69 -1.48 2.40 4.14
CA LEU A 69 -0.43 1.39 4.29
C LEU A 69 -0.85 0.05 3.68
N ARG A 70 -2.11 -0.36 3.87
CA ARG A 70 -2.68 -1.58 3.28
C ARG A 70 -2.67 -1.60 1.77
N LEU A 71 -2.91 -0.45 1.15
CA LEU A 71 -2.77 -0.31 -0.29
C LEU A 71 -1.29 -0.44 -0.70
N VAL A 72 -0.38 0.28 -0.04
CA VAL A 72 1.04 0.32 -0.39
C VAL A 72 1.71 -1.05 -0.24
N TYR A 73 1.49 -1.78 0.87
CA TYR A 73 2.10 -3.10 1.02
C TYR A 73 1.39 -4.17 0.18
N GLY A 74 0.09 -3.99 -0.15
CA GLY A 74 -0.67 -4.93 -0.97
C GLY A 74 -0.25 -4.95 -2.44
N ILE A 75 0.30 -3.84 -2.95
CA ILE A 75 0.84 -3.75 -4.32
C ILE A 75 2.32 -4.17 -4.39
N GLN A 76 2.99 -4.37 -3.27
CA GLN A 76 4.38 -4.79 -3.22
C GLN A 76 4.47 -6.32 -3.31
N SER A 77 4.76 -6.84 -4.51
CA SER A 77 5.14 -8.24 -4.70
C SER A 77 6.65 -8.41 -4.50
N SER A 78 7.08 -9.27 -3.58
CA SER A 78 8.49 -9.64 -3.42
C SER A 78 8.72 -11.05 -3.98
N PRO A 79 9.73 -11.25 -4.85
CA PRO A 79 10.08 -12.58 -5.35
C PRO A 79 10.80 -13.43 -4.30
N VAL A 80 11.25 -12.82 -3.19
CA VAL A 80 12.10 -13.48 -2.18
C VAL A 80 11.30 -13.88 -0.94
N ALA A 81 10.26 -13.13 -0.56
CA ALA A 81 9.59 -13.33 0.71
C ALA A 81 8.07 -13.06 0.65
N HIS A 82 7.31 -13.87 1.38
CA HIS A 82 5.89 -13.60 1.65
C HIS A 82 5.78 -12.66 2.85
N ILE A 83 5.16 -11.49 2.68
CA ILE A 83 5.07 -10.47 3.73
C ILE A 83 3.61 -10.30 4.15
N ASP A 84 3.32 -10.64 5.41
CA ASP A 84 2.02 -10.44 6.03
C ASP A 84 2.07 -9.26 6.99
N VAL A 85 1.11 -8.35 6.90
CA VAL A 85 1.02 -7.19 7.79
C VAL A 85 -0.28 -7.23 8.59
N LYS A 86 -0.16 -7.22 9.93
CA LYS A 86 -1.30 -7.22 10.86
C LYS A 86 -1.31 -5.94 11.69
N PHE A 87 -2.43 -5.23 11.64
CA PHE A 87 -2.65 -4.05 12.47
C PHE A 87 -3.22 -4.46 13.84
N ILE A 88 -2.55 -4.03 14.90
CA ILE A 88 -2.92 -4.33 16.28
C ILE A 88 -3.46 -3.05 16.92
N PHE A 89 -4.70 -3.10 17.38
CA PHE A 89 -5.37 -1.92 17.96
C PHE A 89 -4.97 -1.71 19.40
N LEU A 90 -4.43 -0.52 19.67
CA LEU A 90 -4.24 -0.03 21.03
C LEU A 90 -5.56 0.56 21.54
N GLN A 91 -6.02 0.07 22.69
CA GLN A 91 -7.12 0.68 23.41
C GLN A 91 -6.66 2.04 23.96
N PRO A 92 -7.42 3.12 23.77
CA PRO A 92 -7.11 4.38 24.42
C PRO A 92 -7.34 4.22 25.93
N HIS A 93 -6.27 4.33 26.72
CA HIS A 93 -6.39 4.41 28.17
C HIS A 93 -6.98 5.78 28.53
N GLN A 94 -8.25 5.82 28.96
CA GLN A 94 -8.87 7.03 29.49
C GLN A 94 -8.17 7.39 30.81
N ALA A 95 -7.31 8.41 30.79
CA ALA A 95 -6.87 9.07 32.00
C ALA A 95 -8.10 9.74 32.63
N ARG A 96 -8.65 9.10 33.65
CA ARG A 96 -9.79 9.57 34.44
C ARG A 96 -9.38 10.85 35.17
N ALA A 97 -9.64 12.00 34.56
CA ALA A 97 -9.59 13.30 35.24
C ALA A 97 -10.75 13.34 36.25
N LYS A 98 -10.47 12.85 37.46
CA LYS A 98 -11.39 12.84 38.60
C LYS A 98 -11.18 14.14 39.37
N GLY A 99 -12.18 15.02 39.34
CA GLY A 99 -12.45 16.00 40.40
C GLY A 99 -11.88 17.41 40.22
N ALA A 100 -12.70 18.31 39.68
CA ALA A 100 -12.65 19.74 39.99
C ALA A 100 -14.08 20.29 39.98
N GLY A 101 -14.88 19.87 40.96
CA GLY A 101 -16.21 20.42 41.23
C GLY A 101 -16.30 20.77 42.72
N GLY A 102 -16.33 22.05 43.04
CA GLY A 102 -16.50 22.50 44.43
C GLY A 102 -15.99 23.90 44.74
N ALA A 103 -16.26 24.91 43.90
CA ALA A 103 -16.08 26.30 44.30
C ALA A 103 -17.29 26.73 45.14
N ARG A 104 -17.10 26.68 46.46
CA ARG A 104 -17.99 27.17 47.52
C ARG A 104 -18.17 28.68 47.35
N ASN A 105 -19.41 29.14 47.22
CA ASN A 105 -19.79 30.55 47.17
C ASN A 105 -20.06 31.04 48.61
N PRO A 106 -19.29 31.99 49.19
CA PRO A 106 -19.66 32.59 50.47
C PRO A 106 -20.61 33.77 50.22
N LYS A 107 -21.86 33.60 50.68
CA LYS A 107 -22.82 34.69 50.83
C LYS A 107 -22.48 35.41 52.15
N VAL A 108 -22.08 36.68 52.07
CA VAL A 108 -22.16 37.65 53.18
C VAL A 108 -22.76 38.92 52.60
#